data_AF-A0A165Y3B8-F1
#
_entry.id   AF-A0A165Y3B8-F1
#
_cell.length_a   1.000
_cell.length_b   1.000
_cell.length_c   1.000
_cell.angle_alpha   90.00
_cell.angle_beta   90.00
_cell.angle_gamma   90.00
#
_symmetry.space_group_name_H-M   'P 1'
#
loop_
_entity.id
_entity.type
_entity.pdbx_description
1 polymer ?
#
loop_
_entity_poly.entity_id
_entity_poly.type
_entity_poly.pdbx_seq_one_letter_code
_entity_poly.pdbx_strand_id
1 'polypeptide(L)'
;MPRMQILSPAEQRAFDTPPRMNAAQRKAAFDFPLGFQKEAEQLRNPFHQIGFCLNAGYFRHGRRCFAPETFYSNDIAYVAGRLGHDAALFEAGAYRDRTRQRHKRAIERLSGFRSLKGDGELQLSHLIDQKVRVHEKPKAIFQVAVDHLLTNRIAIPGFRRLQEMILSAIGRFRTRETALVEAHLPEKLANELDLLLGESQEGDGITRSRLAVLKQNSQSVRPRAVKNRLANHTDLSALYQQLEPIIEILSWDRNSARNYALTVMKSDPHDLRRRKPADRYLHLIAFVIHQYYALQDNLVATLLSSVKTTETAATREFKDWCYVERKSQAAKLRAQIQAFQDHFKSAMATLRGVFEADDLTNADKLDSLHLLLFPVDAEPVLSDAILKDMKNDASVSQAEDARYYDILEARSRRLQNGMCG
;
A
#
# COMPACT_ATOMS: atom_id res chain seq x y z
N MET A 1 7.99 -24.48 15.69
CA MET A 1 7.67 -23.16 15.11
C MET A 1 7.81 -22.11 16.19
N PRO A 2 8.49 -20.97 15.96
CA PRO A 2 8.58 -19.89 16.93
C PRO A 2 7.16 -19.46 17.33
N ARG A 3 6.92 -19.29 18.64
CA ARG A 3 5.61 -18.86 19.16
C ARG A 3 5.26 -17.53 18.52
N MET A 4 4.14 -17.49 17.79
CA MET A 4 3.62 -16.27 17.19
C MET A 4 3.43 -15.21 18.28
N GLN A 5 4.18 -14.13 18.17
CA GLN A 5 4.20 -13.07 19.15
C GLN A 5 3.07 -12.07 18.85
N ILE A 6 2.00 -12.13 19.64
CA ILE A 6 0.84 -11.23 19.50
C ILE A 6 1.18 -9.83 20.02
N LEU A 7 1.81 -9.77 21.19
CA LEU A 7 2.29 -8.55 21.84
C LEU A 7 3.79 -8.68 22.15
N SER A 8 4.52 -7.57 22.14
CA SER A 8 5.92 -7.53 22.59
C SER A 8 6.02 -7.93 24.08
N PRO A 9 7.20 -8.38 24.58
CA PRO A 9 7.32 -8.81 25.97
C PRO A 9 7.02 -7.68 26.96
N ALA A 10 7.33 -6.43 26.58
CA ALA A 10 6.99 -5.25 27.36
C ALA A 10 5.47 -5.00 27.42
N GLU A 11 4.77 -5.10 26.28
CA GLU A 11 3.31 -4.97 26.21
C GLU A 11 2.60 -6.09 27.00
N GLN A 12 3.11 -7.33 26.95
CA GLN A 12 2.58 -8.44 27.74
C GLN A 12 2.71 -8.17 29.24
N ARG A 13 3.89 -7.73 29.69
CA ARG A 13 4.12 -7.35 31.10
C ARG A 13 3.22 -6.20 31.51
N ALA A 14 3.10 -5.16 30.68
CA ALA A 14 2.21 -4.03 30.96
C ALA A 14 0.74 -4.46 31.05
N PHE A 15 0.30 -5.42 30.25
CA PHE A 15 -1.06 -5.94 30.30
C PHE A 15 -1.33 -6.82 31.53
N ASP A 16 -0.34 -7.62 31.95
CA ASP A 16 -0.46 -8.56 33.08
C ASP A 16 -0.05 -7.99 34.44
N THR A 17 0.42 -6.74 34.51
CA THR A 17 0.74 -6.04 35.75
C THR A 17 -0.27 -4.92 36.04
N PRO A 18 -0.53 -4.60 37.32
CA PRO A 18 -1.37 -3.48 37.68
C PRO A 18 -0.87 -2.15 37.10
N PRO A 19 -1.75 -1.18 36.83
CA PRO A 19 -1.32 0.13 36.39
C PRO A 19 -0.55 0.84 37.51
N ARG A 20 0.57 1.48 37.18
CA ARG A 20 1.31 2.31 38.13
C ARG A 20 0.53 3.59 38.41
N MET A 21 0.14 3.78 39.66
CA MET A 21 -0.65 4.94 40.11
C MET A 21 0.23 5.98 40.79
N ASN A 22 0.00 7.25 40.45
CA ASN A 22 0.47 8.38 41.27
C ASN A 22 -0.40 8.53 42.53
N ALA A 23 -0.07 9.47 43.43
CA ALA A 23 -0.78 9.65 44.69
C ALA A 23 -2.29 9.96 44.52
N ALA A 24 -2.64 10.83 43.56
CA ALA A 24 -4.02 11.20 43.30
C ALA A 24 -4.83 10.03 42.73
N GLN A 25 -4.26 9.30 41.76
CA GLN A 25 -4.84 8.09 41.19
C GLN A 25 -5.02 7.00 42.25
N ARG A 26 -4.04 6.83 43.14
CA ARG A 26 -4.10 5.88 44.26
C ARG A 26 -5.28 6.21 45.20
N LYS A 27 -5.40 7.47 45.60
CA LYS A 27 -6.52 7.93 46.43
C LYS A 27 -7.86 7.64 45.75
N ALA A 28 -7.99 7.98 44.47
CA ALA A 28 -9.22 7.75 43.72
C ALA A 28 -9.54 6.26 43.50
N ALA A 29 -8.54 5.42 43.20
CA ALA A 29 -8.71 4.00 42.93
C ALA A 29 -9.20 3.25 44.18
N PHE A 30 -8.61 3.55 45.33
CA PHE A 30 -8.92 2.88 46.60
C PHE A 30 -10.05 3.54 47.38
N ASP A 31 -10.69 4.58 46.84
CA ASP A 31 -11.89 5.17 47.42
C ASP A 31 -13.14 4.37 47.05
N PHE A 32 -13.47 3.40 47.89
CA PHE A 32 -14.45 2.36 47.59
C PHE A 32 -15.88 2.76 47.94
N PRO A 33 -16.88 2.44 47.09
CA PRO A 33 -18.29 2.51 47.46
C PRO A 33 -18.63 1.59 48.65
N LEU A 34 -19.73 1.90 49.36
CA LEU A 34 -20.18 1.13 50.53
C LEU A 34 -20.28 -0.39 50.30
N GLY A 35 -20.68 -0.82 49.11
CA GLY A 35 -20.77 -2.26 48.78
C GLY A 35 -19.42 -2.98 48.84
N PHE A 36 -18.34 -2.32 48.41
CA PHE A 36 -16.99 -2.87 48.51
C PHE A 36 -16.45 -2.82 49.93
N GLN A 37 -16.76 -1.75 50.68
CA GLN A 37 -16.35 -1.60 52.09
C GLN A 37 -16.95 -2.72 52.95
N LYS A 38 -18.26 -2.96 52.83
CA LYS A 38 -18.95 -4.05 53.55
C LYS A 38 -18.37 -5.42 53.23
N GLU A 39 -18.03 -5.69 51.97
CA GLU A 39 -17.43 -6.96 51.56
C GLU A 39 -16.01 -7.12 52.09
N ALA A 40 -15.22 -6.03 52.17
CA ALA A 40 -13.90 -6.06 52.79
C ALA A 40 -13.99 -6.30 54.31
N GLU A 41 -14.94 -5.67 55.01
CA GLU A 41 -15.15 -5.84 56.46
C GLU A 41 -15.52 -7.29 56.85
N GLN A 42 -16.25 -7.99 55.99
CA GLN A 42 -16.59 -9.41 56.20
C GLN A 42 -15.36 -10.35 56.12
N LEU A 43 -14.26 -9.92 55.52
CA LEU A 43 -13.04 -10.70 55.45
C LEU A 43 -12.28 -10.60 56.78
N ARG A 44 -12.38 -11.64 57.62
CA ARG A 44 -11.78 -11.68 58.97
C ARG A 44 -10.26 -11.58 59.03
N ASN A 45 -9.56 -11.80 57.91
CA ASN A 45 -8.11 -11.88 57.88
C ASN A 45 -7.54 -10.61 57.21
N PRO A 46 -6.64 -9.85 57.88
CA PRO A 46 -6.04 -8.62 57.34
C PRO A 46 -5.41 -8.78 55.94
N PHE A 47 -4.74 -9.91 55.69
CA PHE A 47 -4.11 -10.23 54.41
C PHE A 47 -5.15 -10.32 53.29
N HIS A 48 -6.29 -10.95 53.59
CA HIS A 48 -7.41 -11.08 52.67
C HIS A 48 -8.10 -9.74 52.40
N GLN A 49 -8.21 -8.88 53.41
CA GLN A 49 -8.74 -7.52 53.27
C GLN A 49 -7.86 -6.66 52.35
N ILE A 50 -6.55 -6.64 52.61
CA ILE A 50 -5.57 -5.91 51.80
C ILE A 50 -5.59 -6.42 50.36
N GLY A 51 -5.49 -7.74 50.16
CA GLY A 51 -5.50 -8.34 48.81
C GLY A 51 -6.81 -8.13 48.03
N PHE A 52 -7.96 -8.14 48.72
CA PHE A 52 -9.26 -7.80 48.12
C PHE A 52 -9.31 -6.33 47.69
N CYS A 53 -8.94 -5.41 48.59
CA CYS A 53 -8.94 -3.97 48.31
C CYS A 53 -7.97 -3.62 47.18
N LEU A 54 -6.76 -4.18 47.17
CA LEU A 54 -5.80 -3.97 46.08
C LEU A 54 -6.39 -4.36 44.72
N ASN A 55 -6.91 -5.58 44.61
CA ASN A 55 -7.54 -6.03 43.37
C ASN A 55 -8.79 -5.21 43.00
N ALA A 56 -9.61 -4.80 43.97
CA ALA A 56 -10.76 -3.95 43.72
C ALA A 56 -10.36 -2.58 43.13
N GLY A 57 -9.30 -1.97 43.68
CA GLY A 57 -8.76 -0.71 43.16
C GLY A 57 -8.15 -0.86 41.77
N TYR A 58 -7.35 -1.91 41.57
CA TYR A 58 -6.77 -2.22 40.26
C TYR A 58 -7.84 -2.55 39.20
N PHE A 59 -8.92 -3.23 39.58
CA PHE A 59 -10.02 -3.56 38.69
C PHE A 59 -10.72 -2.32 38.13
N ARG A 60 -10.74 -1.20 38.87
CA ARG A 60 -11.34 0.06 38.38
C ARG A 60 -10.63 0.65 37.16
N HIS A 61 -9.36 0.32 36.97
CA HIS A 61 -8.56 0.78 35.83
C HIS A 61 -8.35 -0.33 34.81
N GLY A 62 -7.89 -1.51 35.25
CA GLY A 62 -7.54 -2.61 34.36
C GLY A 62 -8.71 -3.53 33.97
N ARG A 63 -9.88 -3.39 34.59
CA ARG A 63 -11.06 -4.28 34.42
C ARG A 63 -10.74 -5.77 34.58
N ARG A 64 -9.70 -6.05 35.37
CA ARG A 64 -9.21 -7.39 35.72
C ARG A 64 -8.59 -7.38 37.11
N CYS A 65 -8.56 -8.55 37.73
CA CYS A 65 -7.75 -8.79 38.93
C CYS A 65 -6.36 -9.27 38.52
N PHE A 66 -5.36 -8.95 39.32
CA PHE A 66 -3.95 -9.23 39.09
C PHE A 66 -3.41 -10.25 40.09
N ALA A 67 -2.25 -10.82 39.77
CA ALA A 67 -1.59 -11.78 40.63
C ALA A 67 -0.96 -11.05 41.84
N PRO A 68 -1.06 -11.58 43.07
CA PRO A 68 -0.56 -10.91 44.27
C PRO A 68 0.92 -10.51 44.19
N GLU A 69 1.73 -11.28 43.46
CA GLU A 69 3.16 -11.06 43.26
C GLU A 69 3.47 -9.81 42.40
N THR A 70 2.46 -9.31 41.69
CA THR A 70 2.59 -8.13 40.82
C THR A 70 2.16 -6.83 41.49
N PHE A 71 1.68 -6.88 42.74
CA PHE A 71 1.22 -5.70 43.46
C PHE A 71 2.40 -4.81 43.85
N TYR A 72 2.21 -3.48 43.76
CA TYR A 72 3.26 -2.53 44.09
C TYR A 72 3.30 -2.26 45.60
N SER A 73 4.50 -2.24 46.17
CA SER A 73 4.75 -1.97 47.60
C SER A 73 4.09 -0.68 48.09
N ASN A 74 4.14 0.39 47.30
CA ASN A 74 3.51 1.68 47.63
C ASN A 74 1.98 1.59 47.73
N ASP A 75 1.35 0.75 46.90
CA ASP A 75 -0.10 0.56 46.93
C ASP A 75 -0.48 -0.35 48.11
N ILE A 76 0.31 -1.40 48.38
CA ILE A 76 0.15 -2.26 49.55
C ILE A 76 0.21 -1.41 50.82
N ALA A 77 1.24 -0.58 50.98
CA ALA A 77 1.42 0.27 52.15
C ALA A 77 0.26 1.25 52.35
N TYR A 78 -0.22 1.86 51.26
CA TYR A 78 -1.35 2.77 51.31
C TYR A 78 -2.66 2.08 51.73
N VAL A 79 -2.96 0.90 51.15
CA VAL A 79 -4.17 0.15 51.48
C VAL A 79 -4.11 -0.41 52.90
N ALA A 80 -2.96 -0.95 53.32
CA ALA A 80 -2.75 -1.43 54.67
C ALA A 80 -2.96 -0.32 55.71
N GLY A 81 -2.34 0.85 55.50
CA GLY A 81 -2.51 2.02 56.37
C GLY A 81 -3.96 2.49 56.44
N ARG A 82 -4.70 2.51 55.32
CA ARG A 82 -6.13 2.89 55.31
C ARG A 82 -7.01 1.89 56.08
N LEU A 83 -6.61 0.63 56.14
CA LEU A 83 -7.30 -0.42 56.89
C LEU A 83 -6.83 -0.54 58.35
N GLY A 84 -5.85 0.26 58.78
CA GLY A 84 -5.28 0.20 60.13
C GLY A 84 -4.33 -0.98 60.35
N HIS A 85 -3.78 -1.56 59.28
CA HIS A 85 -2.89 -2.72 59.32
C HIS A 85 -1.45 -2.33 58.95
N ASP A 86 -0.47 -3.12 59.42
CA ASP A 86 0.91 -3.01 58.96
C ASP A 86 1.05 -3.58 57.53
N ALA A 87 1.76 -2.85 56.67
CA ALA A 87 2.06 -3.27 55.30
C ALA A 87 2.88 -4.57 55.27
N ALA A 88 3.74 -4.79 56.27
CA ALA A 88 4.55 -6.00 56.41
C ALA A 88 3.72 -7.28 56.59
N LEU A 89 2.44 -7.14 57.00
CA LEU A 89 1.55 -8.29 57.05
C LEU A 89 1.30 -8.84 55.65
N PHE A 90 1.20 -8.05 54.57
CA PHE A 90 0.78 -8.62 53.29
C PHE A 90 1.88 -9.49 52.63
N GLU A 91 1.65 -10.80 52.62
CA GLU A 91 2.48 -11.77 51.92
C GLU A 91 1.75 -12.34 50.69
N ALA A 92 2.35 -12.21 49.50
CA ALA A 92 1.76 -12.66 48.24
C ALA A 92 1.42 -14.17 48.25
N GLY A 93 2.34 -15.01 48.77
CA GLY A 93 2.17 -16.47 48.82
C GLY A 93 1.07 -16.94 49.77
N ALA A 94 0.73 -16.15 50.80
CA ALA A 94 -0.36 -16.45 51.72
C ALA A 94 -1.74 -16.25 51.09
N TYR A 95 -1.84 -15.47 50.00
CA TYR A 95 -3.10 -15.19 49.31
C TYR A 95 -3.48 -16.31 48.32
N ARG A 96 -3.93 -17.44 48.88
CA ARG A 96 -4.25 -18.68 48.16
C ARG A 96 -5.24 -18.47 47.00
N ASP A 97 -5.02 -19.24 45.93
CA ASP A 97 -5.80 -19.22 44.69
C ASP A 97 -7.31 -19.33 44.88
N ARG A 98 -7.79 -20.24 45.75
CA ARG A 98 -9.23 -20.43 46.00
C ARG A 98 -9.87 -19.17 46.57
N THR A 99 -9.20 -18.51 47.51
CA THR A 99 -9.67 -17.24 48.11
C THR A 99 -9.63 -16.11 47.08
N ARG A 100 -8.53 -16.02 46.30
CA ARG A 100 -8.40 -15.04 45.22
C ARG A 100 -9.51 -15.16 44.17
N GLN A 101 -9.88 -16.38 43.78
CA GLN A 101 -10.99 -16.61 42.86
C GLN A 101 -12.34 -16.17 43.42
N ARG A 102 -12.60 -16.41 44.72
CA ARG A 102 -13.82 -15.93 45.39
C ARG A 102 -13.86 -14.40 45.40
N HIS A 103 -12.75 -13.76 45.76
CA HIS A 103 -12.63 -12.30 45.80
C HIS A 103 -12.81 -11.70 44.41
N LYS A 104 -12.19 -12.29 43.39
CA LYS A 104 -12.36 -11.89 41.99
C LYS A 104 -13.84 -11.88 41.59
N ARG A 105 -14.60 -12.94 41.89
CA ARG A 105 -16.04 -12.99 41.58
C ARG A 105 -16.84 -11.91 42.31
N ALA A 106 -16.51 -11.64 43.57
CA ALA A 106 -17.14 -10.56 44.33
C ALA A 106 -16.83 -9.19 43.71
N ILE A 107 -15.57 -8.92 43.36
CA ILE A 107 -15.13 -7.67 42.72
C ILE A 107 -15.81 -7.46 41.36
N GLU A 108 -15.88 -8.51 40.53
CA GLU A 108 -16.56 -8.47 39.23
C GLU A 108 -18.04 -8.10 39.42
N ARG A 109 -18.75 -8.83 40.31
CA ARG A 109 -20.16 -8.57 40.64
C ARG A 109 -20.40 -7.13 41.13
N LEU A 110 -19.62 -6.67 42.10
CA LEU A 110 -19.76 -5.33 42.68
C LEU A 110 -19.40 -4.22 41.69
N SER A 111 -18.55 -4.50 40.70
CA SER A 111 -18.20 -3.57 39.63
C SER A 111 -19.21 -3.56 38.47
N GLY A 112 -20.22 -4.44 38.49
CA GLY A 112 -21.15 -4.63 37.38
C GLY A 112 -20.54 -5.37 36.18
N PHE A 113 -19.52 -6.19 36.41
CA PHE A 113 -18.87 -7.03 35.39
C PHE A 113 -19.23 -8.50 35.58
N ARG A 114 -19.27 -9.24 34.47
CA ARG A 114 -19.46 -10.69 34.43
C ARG A 114 -18.13 -11.40 34.23
N SER A 115 -17.96 -12.60 34.80
CA SER A 115 -16.80 -13.45 34.49
C SER A 115 -16.86 -13.93 33.04
N LEU A 116 -15.71 -14.04 32.37
CA LEU A 116 -15.60 -14.69 31.06
C LEU A 116 -15.81 -16.21 31.20
N LYS A 117 -17.07 -16.65 31.03
CA LYS A 117 -17.53 -18.05 31.04
C LYS A 117 -18.84 -18.18 30.24
N GLY A 118 -19.16 -19.40 29.81
CA GLY A 118 -20.44 -19.72 29.17
C GLY A 118 -20.66 -18.92 27.90
N ASP A 119 -21.83 -18.28 27.78
CA ASP A 119 -22.21 -17.48 26.60
C ASP A 119 -21.17 -16.39 26.25
N GLY A 120 -20.62 -15.68 27.23
CA GLY A 120 -19.61 -14.64 26.95
C GLY A 120 -18.29 -15.20 26.38
N GLU A 121 -17.94 -16.44 26.72
CA GLU A 121 -16.77 -17.12 26.16
C GLU A 121 -17.06 -17.62 24.74
N LEU A 122 -18.28 -18.13 24.49
CA LEU A 122 -18.73 -18.53 23.16
C LEU A 122 -18.78 -17.34 22.19
N GLN A 123 -19.35 -16.21 22.62
CA GLN A 123 -19.41 -14.97 21.83
C GLN A 123 -18.01 -14.45 21.50
N LEU A 124 -17.10 -14.44 22.48
CA LEU A 124 -15.71 -14.04 22.24
C LEU A 124 -15.02 -14.99 21.26
N SER A 125 -15.19 -16.31 21.41
CA SER A 125 -14.64 -17.29 20.48
C SER A 125 -15.16 -17.10 19.07
N HIS A 126 -16.45 -16.86 18.90
CA HIS A 126 -17.05 -16.60 17.59
C HIS A 126 -16.50 -15.32 16.95
N LEU A 127 -16.37 -14.24 17.72
CA LEU A 127 -15.74 -13.00 17.26
C LEU A 127 -14.29 -13.23 16.80
N ILE A 128 -13.50 -13.95 17.61
CA ILE A 128 -12.11 -14.29 17.26
C ILE A 128 -12.09 -15.10 15.96
N ASP A 129 -12.93 -16.15 15.84
CA ASP A 129 -12.99 -16.98 14.64
C ASP A 129 -13.39 -16.15 13.41
N GLN A 130 -14.32 -15.20 13.52
CA GLN A 130 -14.66 -14.26 12.44
C GLN A 130 -13.46 -13.41 12.02
N LYS A 131 -12.72 -12.85 12.98
CA LYS A 131 -11.53 -12.03 12.67
C LYS A 131 -10.38 -12.84 12.07
N VAL A 132 -10.23 -14.10 12.50
CA VAL A 132 -9.25 -15.03 11.91
C VAL A 132 -9.60 -15.34 10.45
N ARG A 133 -10.88 -15.55 10.12
CA ARG A 133 -11.33 -15.85 8.76
C ARG A 133 -11.03 -14.74 7.74
N VAL A 134 -11.06 -13.49 8.17
CA VAL A 134 -10.67 -12.34 7.33
C VAL A 134 -9.15 -12.08 7.39
N HIS A 135 -8.38 -13.02 7.94
CA HIS A 135 -6.94 -12.96 8.15
C HIS A 135 -6.44 -11.68 8.83
N GLU A 136 -7.19 -11.19 9.82
CA GLU A 136 -6.77 -10.03 10.61
C GLU A 136 -5.49 -10.34 11.41
N LYS A 137 -4.62 -9.33 11.58
CA LYS A 137 -3.35 -9.53 12.32
C LYS A 137 -3.65 -9.90 13.77
N PRO A 138 -2.92 -10.87 14.40
CA PRO A 138 -3.20 -11.31 15.76
C PRO A 138 -3.28 -10.20 16.81
N LYS A 139 -2.45 -9.15 16.67
CA LYS A 139 -2.48 -7.98 17.55
C LYS A 139 -3.79 -7.19 17.45
N ALA A 140 -4.34 -7.05 16.24
CA ALA A 140 -5.62 -6.38 16.03
C ALA A 140 -6.78 -7.25 16.54
N ILE A 141 -6.74 -8.57 16.34
CA ILE A 141 -7.70 -9.53 16.94
C ILE A 141 -7.70 -9.38 18.46
N PHE A 142 -6.52 -9.28 19.08
CA PHE A 142 -6.38 -9.09 20.52
C PHE A 142 -7.03 -7.78 20.99
N GLN A 143 -6.82 -6.68 20.27
CA GLN A 143 -7.44 -5.38 20.60
C GLN A 143 -8.96 -5.46 20.51
N VAL A 144 -9.49 -5.99 19.40
CA VAL A 144 -10.94 -6.17 19.22
C VAL A 144 -11.54 -7.09 20.28
N ALA A 145 -10.83 -8.15 20.68
CA ALA A 145 -11.23 -9.03 21.78
C ALA A 145 -11.34 -8.27 23.11
N VAL A 146 -10.37 -7.41 23.42
CA VAL A 146 -10.39 -6.57 24.63
C VAL A 146 -11.55 -5.57 24.58
N ASP A 147 -11.76 -4.89 23.46
CA ASP A 147 -12.84 -3.91 23.29
C ASP A 147 -14.22 -4.55 23.41
N HIS A 148 -14.40 -5.75 22.86
CA HIS A 148 -15.62 -6.54 22.99
C HIS A 148 -15.91 -6.90 24.45
N LEU A 149 -14.89 -7.33 25.20
CA LEU A 149 -15.03 -7.64 26.62
C LEU A 149 -15.42 -6.40 27.43
N LEU A 150 -14.81 -5.25 27.14
CA LEU A 150 -15.14 -3.99 27.79
C LEU A 150 -16.58 -3.56 27.50
N THR A 151 -16.99 -3.62 26.23
CA THR A 151 -18.33 -3.23 25.77
C THR A 151 -19.42 -4.07 26.43
N ASN A 152 -19.20 -5.37 26.55
CA ASN A 152 -20.17 -6.31 27.12
C ASN A 152 -20.08 -6.46 28.65
N ARG A 153 -19.29 -5.59 29.31
CA ARG A 153 -19.02 -5.62 30.75
C ARG A 153 -18.55 -7.00 31.22
N ILE A 154 -17.63 -7.61 30.49
CA ILE A 154 -16.99 -8.88 30.83
C ILE A 154 -15.58 -8.60 31.34
N ALA A 155 -15.21 -9.20 32.47
CA ALA A 155 -13.90 -9.01 33.06
C ALA A 155 -12.79 -9.53 32.14
N ILE A 156 -11.75 -8.71 31.94
CA ILE A 156 -10.65 -9.04 31.03
C ILE A 156 -9.82 -10.17 31.65
N PRO A 157 -9.59 -11.28 30.92
CA PRO A 157 -8.71 -12.34 31.40
C PRO A 157 -7.23 -11.98 31.21
N GLY A 158 -6.32 -12.80 31.75
CA GLY A 158 -4.88 -12.61 31.53
C GLY A 158 -4.47 -12.77 30.07
N PHE A 159 -3.33 -12.17 29.69
CA PHE A 159 -2.84 -12.18 28.31
C PHE A 159 -2.78 -13.60 27.76
N ARG A 160 -2.24 -14.54 28.54
CA ARG A 160 -2.11 -15.95 28.18
C ARG A 160 -3.44 -16.58 27.75
N ARG A 161 -4.55 -16.29 28.43
CA ARG A 161 -5.86 -16.87 28.07
C ARG A 161 -6.35 -16.35 26.72
N LEU A 162 -6.24 -15.04 26.47
CA LEU A 162 -6.58 -14.47 25.15
C LEU A 162 -5.66 -14.98 24.06
N GLN A 163 -4.36 -15.07 24.34
CA GLN A 163 -3.38 -15.62 23.42
C GLN A 163 -3.71 -17.07 23.05
N GLU A 164 -4.01 -17.93 24.03
CA GLU A 164 -4.39 -19.32 23.79
C GLU A 164 -5.67 -19.42 22.94
N MET A 165 -6.70 -18.60 23.21
CA MET A 165 -7.92 -18.55 22.40
C MET A 165 -7.64 -18.14 20.95
N ILE A 166 -6.85 -17.08 20.73
CA ILE A 166 -6.49 -16.59 19.40
C ILE A 166 -5.64 -17.62 18.64
N LEU A 167 -4.60 -18.16 19.27
CA LEU A 167 -3.73 -19.16 18.62
C LEU A 167 -4.49 -20.46 18.32
N SER A 168 -5.40 -20.87 19.18
CA SER A 168 -6.26 -22.03 18.93
C SER A 168 -7.21 -21.78 17.76
N ALA A 169 -7.79 -20.59 17.64
CA ALA A 169 -8.63 -20.21 16.52
C ALA A 169 -7.86 -20.21 15.19
N ILE A 170 -6.66 -19.61 15.17
CA ILE A 170 -5.76 -19.64 14.01
C ILE A 170 -5.39 -21.08 13.63
N GLY A 171 -5.07 -21.92 14.62
CA GLY A 171 -4.75 -23.32 14.41
C GLY A 171 -5.92 -24.09 13.79
N ARG A 172 -7.12 -23.98 14.38
CA ARG A 172 -8.34 -24.61 13.85
C ARG A 172 -8.65 -24.16 12.43
N PHE A 173 -8.52 -22.87 12.15
CA PHE A 173 -8.75 -22.31 10.82
C PHE A 173 -7.78 -22.91 9.80
N ARG A 174 -6.48 -22.92 10.10
CA ARG A 174 -5.47 -23.53 9.22
C ARG A 174 -5.72 -25.02 9.00
N THR A 175 -6.06 -25.77 10.06
CA THR A 175 -6.38 -27.20 9.94
C THR A 175 -7.57 -27.44 9.03
N ARG A 176 -8.62 -26.61 9.14
CA ARG A 176 -9.78 -26.66 8.24
C ARG A 176 -9.37 -26.42 6.79
N GLU A 177 -8.57 -25.40 6.51
CA GLU A 177 -8.11 -25.10 5.14
C GLU A 177 -7.27 -26.24 4.56
N THR A 178 -6.33 -26.79 5.34
CA THR A 178 -5.52 -27.92 4.88
C THR A 178 -6.37 -29.16 4.61
N ALA A 179 -7.40 -29.42 5.42
CA ALA A 179 -8.32 -30.53 5.20
C ALA A 179 -9.18 -30.34 3.95
N LEU A 180 -9.59 -29.10 3.64
CA LEU A 180 -10.32 -28.79 2.41
C LEU A 180 -9.45 -29.04 1.17
N VAL A 181 -8.19 -28.60 1.19
CA VAL A 181 -7.22 -28.86 0.12
C VAL A 181 -6.99 -30.37 -0.04
N GLU A 182 -6.76 -31.09 1.05
CA GLU A 182 -6.54 -32.54 1.01
C GLU A 182 -7.75 -33.29 0.45
N ALA A 183 -8.98 -32.86 0.76
CA ALA A 183 -10.19 -33.52 0.29
C ALA A 183 -10.58 -33.19 -1.17
N HIS A 184 -10.21 -32.02 -1.69
CA HIS A 184 -10.71 -31.52 -2.99
C HIS A 184 -9.64 -31.28 -4.06
N LEU A 185 -8.34 -31.42 -3.74
CA LEU A 185 -7.27 -31.25 -4.72
C LEU A 185 -7.08 -32.53 -5.55
N PRO A 186 -7.34 -32.50 -6.88
CA PRO A 186 -7.09 -33.64 -7.74
C PRO A 186 -5.60 -33.96 -7.83
N GLU A 187 -5.25 -35.25 -7.91
CA GLU A 187 -3.84 -35.70 -8.01
C GLU A 187 -3.11 -35.09 -9.21
N LYS A 188 -3.79 -34.94 -10.36
CA LYS A 188 -3.24 -34.27 -11.55
C LYS A 188 -2.80 -32.84 -11.24
N LEU A 189 -3.66 -32.07 -10.56
CA LEU A 189 -3.40 -30.69 -10.21
C LEU A 189 -2.33 -30.57 -9.10
N ALA A 190 -2.30 -31.52 -8.18
CA ALA A 190 -1.22 -31.64 -7.19
C ALA A 190 0.15 -31.83 -7.87
N ASN A 191 0.22 -32.67 -8.90
CA ASN A 191 1.43 -32.86 -9.70
C ASN A 191 1.84 -31.58 -10.45
N GLU A 192 0.88 -30.86 -11.05
CA GLU A 192 1.15 -29.55 -11.68
C GLU A 192 1.69 -28.52 -10.69
N LEU A 193 1.17 -28.49 -9.45
CA LEU A 193 1.69 -27.64 -8.38
C LEU A 193 3.10 -28.06 -7.96
N ASP A 194 3.40 -29.36 -7.90
CA ASP A 194 4.74 -29.85 -7.56
C ASP A 194 5.77 -29.52 -8.65
N LEU A 195 5.36 -29.42 -9.92
CA LEU A 195 6.23 -28.93 -11.01
C LEU A 195 6.68 -27.48 -10.79
N LEU A 196 5.92 -26.65 -10.07
CA LEU A 196 6.38 -25.30 -9.70
C LEU A 196 7.63 -25.36 -8.81
N LEU A 197 7.71 -26.37 -7.95
CA LEU A 197 8.87 -26.61 -7.11
C LEU A 197 9.96 -27.37 -7.86
N GLY A 198 9.69 -27.92 -9.05
CA GLY A 198 10.66 -28.62 -9.89
C GLY A 198 11.85 -27.75 -10.28
N GLU A 199 13.01 -28.37 -10.42
CA GLU A 199 14.24 -27.72 -10.87
C GLU A 199 14.32 -27.75 -12.39
N SER A 200 14.53 -26.58 -13.00
CA SER A 200 14.75 -26.44 -14.44
C SER A 200 16.10 -25.76 -14.67
N GLN A 201 16.92 -26.31 -15.57
CA GLN A 201 18.16 -25.68 -16.00
C GLN A 201 17.82 -24.54 -16.98
N GLU A 202 18.15 -23.31 -16.64
CA GLU A 202 18.16 -22.19 -17.59
C GLU A 202 19.48 -22.19 -18.39
N GLY A 203 19.47 -21.50 -19.55
CA GLY A 203 20.60 -21.43 -20.49
C GLY A 203 21.92 -20.84 -19.93
N ASP A 204 21.91 -20.33 -18.69
CA ASP A 204 23.08 -19.79 -17.99
C ASP A 204 23.78 -20.83 -17.08
N GLY A 205 23.33 -22.10 -17.09
CA GLY A 205 23.93 -23.19 -16.31
C GLY A 205 23.58 -23.19 -14.81
N ILE A 206 22.70 -22.29 -14.36
CA ILE A 206 22.20 -22.22 -12.98
C ILE A 206 20.84 -22.92 -12.89
N THR A 207 20.76 -24.00 -12.10
CA THR A 207 19.50 -24.69 -11.81
C THR A 207 18.62 -23.79 -10.94
N ARG A 208 17.46 -23.35 -11.45
CA ARG A 208 16.48 -22.59 -10.67
C ARG A 208 15.13 -23.28 -10.75
N SER A 209 14.40 -23.27 -9.64
CA SER A 209 13.02 -23.75 -9.66
C SER A 209 12.13 -22.79 -10.43
N ARG A 210 11.05 -23.31 -11.05
CA ARG A 210 10.03 -22.48 -11.72
C ARG A 210 9.45 -21.44 -10.76
N LEU A 211 9.25 -21.81 -9.49
CA LEU A 211 8.86 -20.91 -8.41
C LEU A 211 9.83 -19.72 -8.24
N ALA A 212 11.14 -19.95 -8.27
CA ALA A 212 12.14 -18.89 -8.12
C ALA A 212 12.09 -17.90 -9.28
N VAL A 213 11.86 -18.39 -10.51
CA VAL A 213 11.68 -17.55 -11.70
C VAL A 213 10.40 -16.72 -11.57
N LEU A 214 9.27 -17.34 -11.19
CA LEU A 214 8.00 -16.65 -11.05
C LEU A 214 7.99 -15.62 -9.92
N LYS A 215 8.81 -15.77 -8.88
CA LYS A 215 8.98 -14.75 -7.84
C LYS A 215 9.62 -13.46 -8.37
N GLN A 216 10.45 -13.55 -9.41
CA GLN A 216 11.19 -12.42 -9.96
C GLN A 216 10.32 -11.62 -10.95
N ASN A 217 9.43 -10.78 -10.42
CA ASN A 217 8.58 -9.88 -11.21
C ASN A 217 9.37 -8.68 -11.76
N SER A 218 10.21 -8.93 -12.77
CA SER A 218 10.98 -7.85 -13.40
C SER A 218 10.04 -6.77 -13.97
N GLN A 219 10.29 -5.49 -13.64
CA GLN A 219 9.54 -4.35 -14.19
C GLN A 219 10.12 -3.85 -15.52
N SER A 220 10.91 -4.69 -16.21
CA SER A 220 11.63 -4.27 -17.41
C SER A 220 10.69 -4.06 -18.58
N VAL A 221 10.75 -2.87 -19.19
CA VAL A 221 9.95 -2.51 -20.38
C VAL A 221 10.53 -3.10 -21.67
N ARG A 222 11.63 -3.88 -21.60
CA ARG A 222 12.24 -4.50 -22.78
C ARG A 222 11.29 -5.53 -23.41
N PRO A 223 11.11 -5.57 -24.75
CA PRO A 223 10.15 -6.46 -25.41
C PRO A 223 10.30 -7.94 -25.03
N ARG A 224 11.54 -8.46 -24.97
CA ARG A 224 11.81 -9.84 -24.54
C ARG A 224 11.35 -10.13 -23.11
N ALA A 225 11.50 -9.16 -22.19
CA ALA A 225 11.05 -9.31 -20.80
C ALA A 225 9.52 -9.20 -20.67
N VAL A 226 8.87 -8.39 -21.51
CA VAL A 226 7.40 -8.34 -21.62
C VAL A 226 6.86 -9.67 -22.14
N LYS A 227 7.45 -10.22 -23.21
CA LYS A 227 7.06 -11.50 -23.81
C LYS A 227 7.21 -12.68 -22.84
N ASN A 228 8.34 -12.76 -22.12
CA ASN A 228 8.54 -13.77 -21.09
C ASN A 228 7.52 -13.65 -19.95
N ARG A 229 7.17 -12.42 -19.54
CA ARG A 229 6.12 -12.20 -18.53
C ARG A 229 4.74 -12.61 -19.04
N LEU A 230 4.43 -12.36 -20.31
CA LEU A 230 3.16 -12.78 -20.93
C LEU A 230 3.06 -14.31 -21.01
N ALA A 231 4.14 -15.00 -21.38
CA ALA A 231 4.20 -16.46 -21.35
C ALA A 231 3.99 -17.00 -19.92
N ASN A 232 4.70 -16.45 -18.93
CA ASN A 232 4.52 -16.82 -17.53
C ASN A 232 3.09 -16.56 -17.02
N HIS A 233 2.46 -15.46 -17.45
CA HIS A 233 1.06 -15.16 -17.11
C HIS A 233 0.10 -16.14 -17.77
N THR A 234 0.35 -16.54 -19.02
CA THR A 234 -0.47 -17.54 -19.73
C THR A 234 -0.43 -18.89 -19.02
N ASP A 235 0.77 -19.36 -18.65
CA ASP A 235 0.94 -20.60 -17.89
C ASP A 235 0.22 -20.54 -16.53
N LEU A 236 0.38 -19.44 -15.81
CA LEU A 236 -0.28 -19.23 -14.51
C LEU A 236 -1.80 -19.09 -14.65
N SER A 237 -2.28 -18.53 -15.75
CA SER A 237 -3.71 -18.39 -16.03
C SER A 237 -4.36 -19.76 -16.21
N ALA A 238 -3.71 -20.66 -16.95
CA ALA A 238 -4.20 -22.03 -17.12
C ALA A 238 -4.27 -22.76 -15.77
N LEU A 239 -3.21 -22.64 -14.95
CA LEU A 239 -3.19 -23.24 -13.62
C LEU A 239 -4.22 -22.61 -12.66
N TYR A 240 -4.41 -21.28 -12.74
CA TYR A 240 -5.40 -20.56 -11.95
C TYR A 240 -6.83 -21.01 -12.27
N GLN A 241 -7.17 -21.16 -13.54
CA GLN A 241 -8.50 -21.64 -13.98
C GLN A 241 -8.79 -23.05 -13.44
N GLN A 242 -7.79 -23.94 -13.42
CA GLN A 242 -7.96 -25.27 -12.84
C GLN A 242 -8.15 -25.24 -11.31
N LEU A 243 -7.59 -24.23 -10.64
CA LEU A 243 -7.70 -24.05 -9.19
C LEU A 243 -9.00 -23.33 -8.76
N GLU A 244 -9.72 -22.69 -9.68
CA GLU A 244 -10.92 -21.89 -9.39
C GLU A 244 -11.95 -22.62 -8.50
N PRO A 245 -12.32 -23.90 -8.75
CA PRO A 245 -13.26 -24.60 -7.88
C PRO A 245 -12.76 -24.76 -6.44
N ILE A 246 -11.46 -24.96 -6.24
CA ILE A 246 -10.85 -25.09 -4.90
C ILE A 246 -10.82 -23.73 -4.22
N ILE A 247 -10.55 -22.66 -4.96
CA ILE A 247 -10.53 -21.28 -4.46
C ILE A 247 -11.91 -20.90 -3.94
N GLU A 248 -12.98 -21.27 -4.67
CA GLU A 248 -14.36 -21.06 -4.24
C GLU A 248 -14.69 -21.81 -2.95
N ILE A 249 -14.30 -23.09 -2.85
CA ILE A 249 -14.49 -23.92 -1.64
C ILE A 249 -13.74 -23.33 -0.44
N LEU A 250 -12.52 -22.83 -0.64
CA LEU A 250 -11.74 -22.16 0.40
C LEU A 250 -12.34 -20.80 0.79
N SER A 251 -13.21 -20.23 -0.05
CA SER A 251 -13.84 -18.91 0.13
C SER A 251 -12.81 -17.81 0.38
N TRP A 252 -11.69 -17.87 -0.33
CA TRP A 252 -10.58 -16.94 -0.16
C TRP A 252 -10.86 -15.58 -0.81
N ASP A 253 -10.64 -14.51 -0.05
CA ASP A 253 -10.48 -13.17 -0.62
C ASP A 253 -9.02 -12.93 -1.07
N ARG A 254 -8.76 -11.79 -1.73
CA ARG A 254 -7.40 -11.45 -2.18
C ARG A 254 -6.40 -11.36 -1.03
N ASN A 255 -6.85 -10.97 0.18
CA ASN A 255 -5.98 -10.85 1.34
C ASN A 255 -5.59 -12.22 1.90
N SER A 256 -6.53 -13.17 1.93
CA SER A 256 -6.33 -14.56 2.37
C SER A 256 -5.22 -15.22 1.56
N ALA A 257 -5.34 -15.18 0.23
CA ALA A 257 -4.31 -15.67 -0.68
C ALA A 257 -2.98 -14.94 -0.50
N ARG A 258 -3.00 -13.60 -0.38
CA ARG A 258 -1.79 -12.79 -0.18
C ARG A 258 -1.03 -13.20 1.09
N ASN A 259 -1.71 -13.49 2.19
CA ASN A 259 -1.04 -13.82 3.46
C ASN A 259 -0.21 -15.10 3.38
N TYR A 260 -0.75 -16.15 2.75
CA TYR A 260 0.00 -17.38 2.49
C TYR A 260 1.06 -17.19 1.41
N ALA A 261 0.75 -16.47 0.34
CA ALA A 261 1.70 -16.18 -0.73
C ALA A 261 2.93 -15.41 -0.23
N LEU A 262 2.77 -14.42 0.64
CA LEU A 262 3.90 -13.69 1.22
C LEU A 262 4.84 -14.60 2.02
N THR A 263 4.33 -15.69 2.60
CA THR A 263 5.17 -16.70 3.24
C THR A 263 5.99 -17.45 2.19
N VAL A 264 5.36 -17.84 1.07
CA VAL A 264 6.06 -18.46 -0.07
C VAL A 264 7.12 -17.53 -0.65
N MET A 265 6.82 -16.24 -0.83
CA MET A 265 7.77 -15.25 -1.36
C MET A 265 9.07 -15.20 -0.54
N LYS A 266 8.97 -15.34 0.79
CA LYS A 266 10.11 -15.30 1.72
C LYS A 266 10.81 -16.65 1.91
N SER A 267 10.14 -17.76 1.64
CA SER A 267 10.69 -19.12 1.82
C SER A 267 11.50 -19.59 0.62
N ASP A 268 12.53 -20.39 0.86
CA ASP A 268 13.23 -21.11 -0.19
C ASP A 268 12.37 -22.27 -0.74
N PRO A 269 12.43 -22.61 -2.05
CA PRO A 269 11.75 -23.78 -2.60
C PRO A 269 12.02 -25.09 -1.85
N HIS A 270 13.23 -25.29 -1.31
CA HIS A 270 13.60 -26.48 -0.54
C HIS A 270 12.85 -26.56 0.79
N ASP A 271 12.69 -25.44 1.48
CA ASP A 271 11.91 -25.37 2.72
C ASP A 271 10.43 -25.66 2.49
N LEU A 272 9.90 -25.27 1.32
CA LEU A 272 8.52 -25.57 0.93
C LEU A 272 8.32 -27.06 0.62
N ARG A 273 9.29 -27.72 -0.03
CA ARG A 273 9.26 -29.17 -0.30
C ARG A 273 9.17 -30.00 0.98
N ARG A 274 9.82 -29.55 2.07
CA ARG A 274 9.86 -30.22 3.39
C ARG A 274 8.56 -30.11 4.20
N ARG A 275 7.60 -29.29 3.78
CA ARG A 275 6.31 -29.14 4.47
C ARG A 275 5.41 -30.35 4.24
N LYS A 276 4.44 -30.54 5.13
CA LYS A 276 3.39 -31.55 4.93
C LYS A 276 2.65 -31.28 3.61
N PRO A 277 2.22 -32.31 2.86
CA PRO A 277 1.61 -32.12 1.53
C PRO A 277 0.46 -31.12 1.52
N ALA A 278 -0.54 -31.27 2.39
CA ALA A 278 -1.67 -30.35 2.48
C ALA A 278 -1.26 -28.89 2.79
N ASP A 279 -0.27 -28.69 3.67
CA ASP A 279 0.26 -27.35 3.97
C ASP A 279 1.05 -26.78 2.77
N ARG A 280 1.83 -27.63 2.08
CA ARG A 280 2.58 -27.26 0.89
C ARG A 280 1.64 -26.77 -0.21
N TYR A 281 0.62 -27.56 -0.54
CA TYR A 281 -0.33 -27.22 -1.58
C TYR A 281 -1.12 -25.96 -1.24
N LEU A 282 -1.57 -25.78 0.00
CA LEU A 282 -2.21 -24.53 0.44
C LEU A 282 -1.35 -23.30 0.11
N HIS A 283 -0.05 -23.37 0.40
CA HIS A 283 0.89 -22.28 0.11
C HIS A 283 1.12 -22.09 -1.40
N LEU A 284 1.21 -23.17 -2.18
CA LEU A 284 1.40 -23.09 -3.63
C LEU A 284 0.16 -22.53 -4.34
N ILE A 285 -1.04 -22.95 -3.95
CA ILE A 285 -2.31 -22.41 -4.47
C ILE A 285 -2.36 -20.90 -4.19
N ALA A 286 -2.08 -20.49 -2.95
CA ALA A 286 -2.01 -19.07 -2.58
C ALA A 286 -0.99 -18.29 -3.42
N PHE A 287 0.18 -18.87 -3.67
CA PHE A 287 1.21 -18.29 -4.54
C PHE A 287 0.69 -18.09 -5.96
N VAL A 288 0.06 -19.09 -6.58
CA VAL A 288 -0.50 -18.99 -7.94
C VAL A 288 -1.52 -17.86 -8.02
N ILE A 289 -2.46 -17.78 -7.09
CA ILE A 289 -3.48 -16.71 -7.03
C ILE A 289 -2.82 -15.35 -6.93
N HIS A 290 -1.92 -15.17 -5.97
CA HIS A 290 -1.25 -13.89 -5.75
C HIS A 290 -0.44 -13.47 -6.98
N GLN A 291 0.28 -14.41 -7.55
CA GLN A 291 1.18 -14.18 -8.67
C GLN A 291 0.42 -13.90 -9.98
N TYR A 292 -0.72 -14.56 -10.19
CA TYR A 292 -1.63 -14.28 -11.31
C TYR A 292 -2.06 -12.81 -11.34
N TYR A 293 -2.61 -12.31 -10.22
CA TYR A 293 -3.02 -10.90 -10.11
C TYR A 293 -1.83 -9.94 -10.12
N ALA A 294 -0.74 -10.27 -9.43
CA ALA A 294 0.45 -9.41 -9.39
C ALA A 294 1.09 -9.23 -10.78
N LEU A 295 1.09 -10.27 -11.62
CA LEU A 295 1.57 -10.17 -12.99
C LEU A 295 0.64 -9.33 -13.86
N GLN A 296 -0.68 -9.47 -13.71
CA GLN A 296 -1.65 -8.61 -14.41
C GLN A 296 -1.42 -7.13 -14.07
N ASP A 297 -1.35 -6.79 -12.79
CA ASP A 297 -1.09 -5.42 -12.32
C ASP A 297 0.23 -4.89 -12.90
N ASN A 298 1.26 -5.74 -12.93
CA ASN A 298 2.58 -5.38 -13.45
C ASN A 298 2.59 -5.17 -14.98
N LEU A 299 1.86 -5.99 -15.73
CA LEU A 299 1.69 -5.83 -17.19
C LEU A 299 0.91 -4.55 -17.51
N VAL A 300 -0.18 -4.27 -16.78
CA VAL A 300 -0.96 -3.03 -16.91
C VAL A 300 -0.09 -1.82 -16.57
N ALA A 301 0.67 -1.86 -15.47
CA ALA A 301 1.59 -0.79 -15.10
C ALA A 301 2.67 -0.56 -16.17
N THR A 302 3.19 -1.64 -16.76
CA THR A 302 4.17 -1.56 -17.86
C THR A 302 3.54 -0.88 -19.08
N LEU A 303 2.32 -1.27 -19.47
CA LEU A 303 1.59 -0.65 -20.58
C LEU A 303 1.37 0.85 -20.34
N LEU A 304 0.85 1.23 -19.17
CA LEU A 304 0.62 2.63 -18.80
C LEU A 304 1.93 3.44 -18.82
N SER A 305 3.02 2.89 -18.31
CA SER A 305 4.33 3.53 -18.35
C SER A 305 4.86 3.70 -19.76
N SER A 306 4.70 2.70 -20.64
CA SER A 306 5.12 2.78 -22.03
C SER A 306 4.32 3.84 -22.79
N VAL A 307 3.00 3.86 -22.64
CA VAL A 307 2.11 4.87 -23.26
C VAL A 307 2.51 6.28 -22.82
N LYS A 308 2.68 6.50 -21.51
CA LYS A 308 3.10 7.80 -20.98
C LYS A 308 4.47 8.23 -21.49
N THR A 309 5.40 7.30 -21.64
CA THR A 309 6.73 7.59 -22.20
C THR A 309 6.64 7.99 -23.68
N THR A 310 5.76 7.35 -24.44
CA THR A 310 5.55 7.70 -25.85
C THR A 310 4.83 9.04 -26.02
N GLU A 311 3.83 9.33 -25.20
CA GLU A 311 3.09 10.60 -25.20
C GLU A 311 4.01 11.77 -24.84
N THR A 312 4.80 11.63 -23.77
CA THR A 312 5.76 12.66 -23.35
C THR A 312 6.83 12.90 -24.41
N ALA A 313 7.30 11.83 -25.08
CA ALA A 313 8.27 11.96 -26.14
C ALA A 313 7.69 12.57 -27.43
N ALA A 314 6.45 12.26 -27.78
CA ALA A 314 5.74 12.91 -28.89
C ALA A 314 5.53 14.40 -28.61
N THR A 315 5.09 14.75 -27.40
CA THR A 315 4.92 16.15 -26.97
C THR A 315 6.24 16.91 -27.02
N ARG A 316 7.35 16.28 -26.62
CA ARG A 316 8.68 16.89 -26.68
C ARG A 316 9.13 17.12 -28.13
N GLU A 317 8.99 16.12 -28.99
CA GLU A 317 9.35 16.22 -30.40
C GLU A 317 8.52 17.29 -31.12
N PHE A 318 7.23 17.39 -30.81
CA PHE A 318 6.37 18.46 -31.31
C PHE A 318 6.81 19.85 -30.84
N LYS A 319 7.17 20.01 -29.55
CA LYS A 319 7.69 21.27 -29.02
C LYS A 319 9.03 21.66 -29.66
N ASP A 320 9.93 20.69 -29.83
CA ASP A 320 11.23 20.90 -30.47
C ASP A 320 11.04 21.32 -31.93
N TRP A 321 10.10 20.68 -32.66
CA TRP A 321 9.72 21.08 -34.01
C TRP A 321 9.11 22.50 -34.05
N CYS A 322 8.14 22.81 -33.19
CA CYS A 322 7.53 24.14 -33.13
C CYS A 322 8.58 25.23 -32.88
N TYR A 323 9.56 24.95 -32.02
CA TYR A 323 10.65 25.87 -31.74
C TYR A 323 11.55 26.09 -32.97
N VAL A 324 11.92 25.01 -33.68
CA VAL A 324 12.72 25.10 -34.91
C VAL A 324 11.96 25.84 -36.01
N GLU A 325 10.67 25.55 -36.18
CA GLU A 325 9.84 26.16 -37.22
C GLU A 325 9.63 27.66 -36.94
N ARG A 326 9.29 28.05 -35.70
CA ARG A 326 9.18 29.47 -35.33
C ARG A 326 10.51 30.21 -35.50
N LYS A 327 11.64 29.56 -35.22
CA LYS A 327 12.97 30.14 -35.44
C LYS A 327 13.28 30.31 -36.93
N SER A 328 12.89 29.34 -37.76
CA SER A 328 13.07 29.39 -39.21
C SER A 328 12.20 30.49 -39.84
N GLN A 329 10.93 30.60 -39.41
CA GLN A 329 10.00 31.65 -39.81
C GLN A 329 10.49 33.03 -39.39
N ALA A 330 10.92 33.20 -38.13
CA ALA A 330 11.50 34.47 -37.67
C ALA A 330 12.77 34.85 -38.46
N ALA A 331 13.57 33.87 -38.89
CA ALA A 331 14.73 34.12 -39.74
C ALA A 331 14.33 34.51 -41.18
N LYS A 332 13.32 33.85 -41.77
CA LYS A 332 12.75 34.22 -43.08
C LYS A 332 12.18 35.62 -43.05
N LEU A 333 11.38 35.95 -42.03
CA LEU A 333 10.79 37.28 -41.85
C LEU A 333 11.88 38.35 -41.68
N ARG A 334 12.93 38.08 -40.90
CA ARG A 334 14.08 38.99 -40.77
C ARG A 334 14.80 39.19 -42.09
N ALA A 335 15.04 38.13 -42.85
CA ALA A 335 15.69 38.22 -44.17
C ALA A 335 14.83 39.03 -45.15
N GLN A 336 13.51 38.85 -45.13
CA GLN A 336 12.57 39.63 -45.95
C GLN A 336 12.54 41.11 -45.55
N ILE A 337 12.48 41.42 -44.24
CA ILE A 337 12.56 42.81 -43.75
C ILE A 337 13.89 43.44 -44.15
N GLN A 338 15.00 42.70 -44.04
CA GLN A 338 16.31 43.19 -44.45
C GLN A 338 16.36 43.48 -45.95
N ALA A 339 15.86 42.56 -46.79
CA ALA A 339 15.77 42.76 -48.23
C ALA A 339 14.92 43.97 -48.59
N PHE A 340 13.78 44.17 -47.90
CA PHE A 340 12.95 45.36 -48.07
C PHE A 340 13.70 46.64 -47.67
N GLN A 341 14.41 46.63 -46.53
CA GLN A 341 15.21 47.78 -46.08
C GLN A 341 16.34 48.11 -47.06
N ASP A 342 17.02 47.12 -47.61
CA ASP A 342 18.10 47.32 -48.57
C ASP A 342 17.57 47.84 -49.91
N HIS A 343 16.44 47.30 -50.37
CA HIS A 343 15.74 47.79 -51.56
C HIS A 343 15.26 49.23 -51.37
N PHE A 344 14.65 49.56 -50.21
CA PHE A 344 14.22 50.91 -49.89
C PHE A 344 15.38 51.90 -49.80
N LYS A 345 16.50 51.52 -49.15
CA LYS A 345 17.72 52.35 -49.10
C LYS A 345 18.29 52.59 -50.50
N SER A 346 18.33 51.56 -51.35
CA SER A 346 18.78 51.69 -52.73
C SER A 346 17.87 52.63 -53.53
N ALA A 347 16.55 52.47 -53.42
CA ALA A 347 15.58 53.36 -54.05
C ALA A 347 15.76 54.83 -53.59
N MET A 348 15.91 55.06 -52.28
CA MET A 348 16.14 56.40 -51.73
C MET A 348 17.49 57.00 -52.14
N ALA A 349 18.55 56.20 -52.22
CA ALA A 349 19.86 56.65 -52.71
C ALA A 349 19.80 57.03 -54.20
N THR A 350 19.06 56.27 -55.00
CA THR A 350 18.84 56.55 -56.43
C THR A 350 18.03 57.85 -56.59
N LEU A 351 16.96 58.01 -55.82
CA LEU A 351 16.17 59.25 -55.77
C LEU A 351 17.03 60.45 -55.37
N ARG A 352 17.89 60.30 -54.36
CA ARG A 352 18.81 61.35 -53.93
C ARG A 352 19.79 61.73 -55.04
N GLY A 353 20.34 60.74 -55.75
CA GLY A 353 21.23 60.97 -56.88
C GLY A 353 20.57 61.76 -58.02
N VAL A 354 19.31 61.49 -58.33
CA VAL A 354 18.54 62.26 -59.34
C VAL A 354 18.30 63.71 -58.89
N PHE A 355 18.09 63.93 -57.58
CA PHE A 355 17.92 65.28 -57.04
C PHE A 355 19.21 66.10 -57.01
N GLU A 356 20.33 65.49 -56.62
CA GLU A 356 21.66 66.12 -56.48
C GLU A 356 22.44 66.25 -57.82
N ALA A 357 21.91 65.74 -58.92
CA ALA A 357 22.48 65.88 -60.25
C ALA A 357 22.35 67.32 -60.78
N ASP A 358 23.48 68.00 -61.00
CA ASP A 358 23.57 69.41 -61.44
C ASP A 358 23.41 69.58 -62.97
N ASP A 359 23.35 68.49 -63.72
CA ASP A 359 23.30 68.42 -65.19
C ASP A 359 21.90 68.17 -65.77
N LEU A 360 20.88 67.95 -64.92
CA LEU A 360 19.50 67.70 -65.32
C LEU A 360 18.61 68.93 -65.08
N THR A 361 17.76 69.27 -66.07
CA THR A 361 16.75 70.33 -65.88
C THR A 361 15.59 69.84 -65.01
N ASN A 362 14.84 70.77 -64.39
CA ASN A 362 13.74 70.41 -63.49
C ASN A 362 12.67 69.51 -64.14
N ALA A 363 12.47 69.59 -65.46
CA ALA A 363 11.56 68.74 -66.20
C ALA A 363 12.11 67.30 -66.34
N ASP A 364 13.39 67.16 -66.66
CA ASP A 364 14.05 65.85 -66.81
C ASP A 364 14.14 65.09 -65.47
N LYS A 365 14.28 65.83 -64.35
CA LYS A 365 14.22 65.26 -63.00
C LYS A 365 12.86 64.66 -62.68
N LEU A 366 11.76 65.33 -63.09
CA LEU A 366 10.39 64.86 -62.86
C LEU A 366 10.06 63.62 -63.70
N ASP A 367 10.49 63.58 -64.97
CA ASP A 367 10.31 62.40 -65.82
C ASP A 367 11.11 61.19 -65.31
N SER A 368 12.33 61.43 -64.83
CA SER A 368 13.17 60.38 -64.22
C SER A 368 12.55 59.83 -62.93
N LEU A 369 11.95 60.69 -62.10
CA LEU A 369 11.19 60.32 -60.90
C LEU A 369 9.94 59.50 -61.24
N HIS A 370 9.21 59.88 -62.29
CA HIS A 370 8.03 59.17 -62.74
C HIS A 370 8.38 57.75 -63.22
N LEU A 371 9.47 57.60 -63.98
CA LEU A 371 9.95 56.30 -64.46
C LEU A 371 10.43 55.38 -63.33
N LEU A 372 11.01 55.94 -62.26
CA LEU A 372 11.53 55.22 -61.10
C LEU A 372 10.42 54.71 -60.16
N LEU A 373 9.37 55.51 -59.96
CA LEU A 373 8.24 55.16 -59.08
C LEU A 373 7.20 54.28 -59.79
N PHE A 374 7.05 54.43 -61.11
CA PHE A 374 6.12 53.67 -61.95
C PHE A 374 6.84 53.06 -63.16
N PRO A 375 7.69 52.05 -62.94
CA PRO A 375 8.39 51.38 -64.04
C PRO A 375 7.40 50.70 -65.00
N VAL A 376 7.62 50.88 -66.31
CA VAL A 376 6.73 50.37 -67.37
C VAL A 376 6.99 48.87 -67.64
N ASP A 377 8.19 48.37 -67.32
CA ASP A 377 8.65 47.00 -67.63
C ASP A 377 9.06 46.17 -66.38
N ALA A 378 8.87 46.69 -65.15
CA ALA A 378 9.24 45.99 -63.92
C ALA A 378 8.14 46.10 -62.85
N GLU A 379 8.08 45.14 -61.93
CA GLU A 379 7.16 45.21 -60.79
C GLU A 379 7.42 46.48 -59.97
N PRO A 380 6.37 47.19 -59.52
CA PRO A 380 6.53 48.40 -58.71
C PRO A 380 7.35 48.11 -57.45
N VAL A 381 8.14 49.10 -57.00
CA VAL A 381 9.04 49.05 -55.83
C VAL A 381 8.33 48.57 -54.54
N LEU A 382 7.00 48.64 -54.51
CA LEU A 382 6.12 48.07 -53.48
C LEU A 382 5.26 46.96 -54.12
N SER A 383 5.83 45.78 -54.38
CA SER A 383 5.05 44.69 -54.98
C SER A 383 4.11 44.05 -53.96
N ASP A 384 2.84 43.88 -54.37
CA ASP A 384 1.81 43.13 -53.63
C ASP A 384 2.24 41.70 -53.27
N ALA A 385 3.26 41.17 -53.96
CA ALA A 385 3.85 39.87 -53.69
C ALA A 385 4.44 39.77 -52.28
N ILE A 386 5.13 40.81 -51.79
CA ILE A 386 5.73 40.83 -50.45
C ILE A 386 4.62 40.82 -49.38
N LEU A 387 3.52 41.54 -49.61
CA LEU A 387 2.36 41.58 -48.70
C LEU A 387 1.55 40.28 -48.72
N LYS A 388 1.47 39.61 -49.87
CA LYS A 388 0.75 38.34 -50.04
C LYS A 388 1.46 37.19 -49.32
N ASP A 389 2.79 37.16 -49.37
CA ASP A 389 3.61 36.18 -48.65
C ASP A 389 3.52 36.35 -47.13
N MET A 390 3.48 37.59 -46.63
CA MET A 390 3.25 37.87 -45.20
C MET A 390 1.88 37.37 -44.70
N LYS A 391 0.88 37.29 -45.57
CA LYS A 391 -0.49 36.86 -45.23
C LYS A 391 -0.63 35.34 -45.16
N ASN A 392 0.19 34.59 -45.90
CA ASN A 392 0.19 33.13 -45.89
C ASN A 392 0.76 32.52 -44.60
N ASP A 393 1.66 33.24 -43.90
CA ASP A 393 2.20 32.84 -42.60
C ASP A 393 1.13 32.78 -41.47
N ALA A 394 -0.06 33.34 -41.67
CA ALA A 394 -1.16 33.25 -40.70
C ALA A 394 -1.92 31.90 -40.75
N SER A 395 -1.70 31.06 -41.76
CA SER A 395 -2.36 29.75 -41.94
C SER A 395 -1.74 28.59 -41.13
N VAL A 396 -0.69 28.88 -40.35
CA VAL A 396 0.18 27.90 -39.67
C VAL A 396 -0.55 27.05 -38.62
N SER A 397 -1.63 27.56 -38.00
CA SER A 397 -2.33 26.82 -36.93
C SER A 397 -2.95 25.49 -37.36
N GLN A 398 -3.38 25.35 -38.63
CA GLN A 398 -3.94 24.08 -39.12
C GLN A 398 -2.84 23.06 -39.48
N ALA A 399 -1.64 23.52 -39.83
CA ALA A 399 -0.50 22.66 -40.13
C ALA A 399 0.15 22.10 -38.84
N GLU A 400 0.12 22.87 -37.74
CA GLU A 400 0.63 22.45 -36.43
C GLU A 400 -0.13 21.21 -35.89
N ASP A 401 -1.47 21.21 -35.94
CA ASP A 401 -2.29 20.10 -35.45
C ASP A 401 -2.08 18.82 -36.28
N ALA A 402 -2.08 18.92 -37.61
CA ALA A 402 -1.82 17.78 -38.49
C ALA A 402 -0.45 17.14 -38.20
N ARG A 403 0.56 17.96 -37.91
CA ARG A 403 1.92 17.48 -37.65
C ARG A 403 2.05 16.79 -36.30
N TYR A 404 1.31 17.25 -35.29
CA TYR A 404 1.25 16.57 -34.00
C TYR A 404 0.68 15.14 -34.16
N TYR A 405 -0.38 14.98 -34.96
CA TYR A 405 -0.97 13.66 -35.23
C TYR A 405 -0.05 12.74 -36.03
N ASP A 406 0.72 13.25 -37.00
CA ASP A 406 1.76 12.47 -37.71
C ASP A 406 2.83 11.92 -36.74
N ILE A 407 3.33 12.77 -35.83
CA ILE A 407 4.35 12.39 -34.83
C ILE A 407 3.78 11.33 -33.88
N LEU A 408 2.53 11.51 -33.45
CA LEU A 408 1.83 10.52 -32.62
C LEU A 408 1.68 9.19 -33.35
N GLU A 409 1.27 9.19 -34.63
CA GLU A 409 1.12 7.97 -35.42
C GLU A 409 2.44 7.21 -35.55
N ALA A 410 3.52 7.92 -35.92
CA ALA A 410 4.85 7.31 -36.07
C ALA A 410 5.36 6.68 -34.78
N ARG A 411 5.13 7.33 -33.63
CA ARG A 411 5.51 6.79 -32.31
C ARG A 411 4.56 5.70 -31.82
N SER A 412 3.27 5.76 -32.16
CA SER A 412 2.30 4.71 -31.87
C SER A 412 2.68 3.39 -32.54
N ARG A 413 3.10 3.40 -33.80
CA ARG A 413 3.59 2.20 -34.51
C ARG A 413 4.82 1.59 -33.82
N ARG A 414 5.75 2.42 -33.32
CA ARG A 414 6.91 1.93 -32.54
C ARG A 414 6.49 1.32 -31.20
N LEU A 415 5.50 1.89 -30.53
CA LEU A 415 4.95 1.35 -29.28
C LEU A 415 4.31 -0.02 -29.50
N GLN A 416 3.46 -0.13 -30.53
CA GLN A 416 2.76 -1.37 -30.89
C GLN A 416 3.78 -2.49 -31.17
N ASN A 417 4.82 -2.20 -31.95
CA ASN A 417 5.88 -3.19 -32.24
C ASN A 417 6.69 -3.58 -31.00
N GLY A 418 6.80 -2.71 -30.00
CA GLY A 418 7.48 -3.00 -28.73
C GLY A 418 6.63 -3.78 -27.72
N MET A 419 5.30 -3.68 -27.81
CA MET A 419 4.34 -4.23 -26.84
C MET A 419 3.58 -5.47 -27.35
N CYS A 420 3.41 -5.64 -28.67
CA CYS A 420 2.61 -6.70 -29.30
C CYS A 420 3.45 -7.82 -29.97
N GLY A 421 4.74 -7.93 -29.66
CA GLY A 421 5.67 -8.85 -30.34
C GLY A 421 5.48 -10.34 -30.10
#